data_AF-A0A349ZRW4-F1
#
_entry.id   AF-A0A349ZRW4-F1
#
_cell.length_a   1.000
_cell.length_b   1.000
_cell.length_c   1.000
_cell.angle_alpha   90.00
_cell.angle_beta   90.00
_cell.angle_gamma   90.00
#
_symmetry.space_group_name_H-M   'P 1'
#
loop_
_entity.id
_entity.type
_entity.pdbx_description
1 polymer ?
#
loop_
_entity_poly.entity_id
_entity_poly.type
_entity_poly.pdbx_seq_one_letter_code
_entity_poly.pdbx_strand_id
1 'polypeptide(L)'
;MKKITQAWLCVLTLAGLLAGCAWPVAVSPAAAGSVNEEATEAGETGDASEEDEENYETGDAALDDPLNGDDIGENELLVVSFGTSYNDSRRLTIGAIEKDLSKAFPDYSVRRAFTSQIIIDHVKKRDGEVIDNVSEALNRAIDNGVRNLVVQPTHLMHGYEYNDLVDEVDDYADAFDSIVISEPLLNTDEDYNKVIAAITKATAEYDDGKTAVCFMGHGTEASSNSVYAKMQDMIKAAGYDNYYIGTVEATPSLEDVVEFLKEGSYEKAVLEPLMVVAGDHANNDMAGDEDDSWKSMFEAAGYETECIIRGLGELEDVRAIYAEHCREAIEKAKASDGDDKAAPAFKENGEGGLTRKELKDGVYSISVDSSSSMFRITDCELNVENGEMTALLTMGGHGYLFVYPGTAEEAEKASESEYIPFEENEKGEHTFTVKPEALDVPFELAAFSKNKQQWYDRTLVFESAGLLEDAFTGENAKEDEDEDLKAFKALEDGIYSVKAELSGGSGRASVESPLTLTVKGGEVTARVVFSSPNYDYALVEGERYLPVNTGGNSAFEIPAKAPVIELTADTTAMSRPHEIEYSIILDMKTIEKQSQR
;
A
#
# COMPACT_ATOMS: atom_id res chain seq x y z
N MET A 1 -7.29 -30.23 -39.77
CA MET A 1 -8.37 -31.25 -39.88
C MET A 1 -8.47 -31.88 -38.49
N LYS A 2 -9.40 -31.56 -37.61
CA LYS A 2 -10.88 -31.49 -37.69
C LYS A 2 -11.39 -30.15 -37.11
N LYS A 3 -12.53 -29.69 -37.62
CA LYS A 3 -13.27 -28.47 -37.25
C LYS A 3 -14.40 -28.81 -36.28
N ILE A 4 -14.65 -28.00 -35.26
CA ILE A 4 -15.94 -27.87 -34.55
C ILE A 4 -16.04 -26.39 -34.09
N THR A 5 -16.52 -25.45 -34.91
CA THR A 5 -17.89 -24.90 -35.01
C THR A 5 -18.51 -24.37 -33.71
N GLN A 6 -18.46 -23.04 -33.57
CA GLN A 6 -19.36 -22.18 -32.79
C GLN A 6 -20.83 -22.38 -33.21
N ALA A 7 -21.75 -22.22 -32.25
CA ALA A 7 -23.17 -22.07 -32.52
C ALA A 7 -23.76 -20.93 -31.66
N TRP A 8 -23.94 -19.76 -32.27
CA TRP A 8 -24.92 -18.76 -31.89
C TRP A 8 -26.22 -19.03 -32.66
N LEU A 9 -27.37 -18.95 -32.00
CA LEU A 9 -28.65 -18.88 -32.72
C LEU A 9 -29.66 -17.98 -31.99
N CYS A 10 -29.88 -16.80 -32.55
CA CYS A 10 -31.09 -16.00 -32.37
C CYS A 10 -32.31 -16.71 -32.96
N VAL A 11 -33.47 -16.61 -32.31
CA VAL A 11 -34.77 -16.72 -32.98
C VAL A 11 -35.68 -15.59 -32.50
N LEU A 12 -36.15 -14.84 -33.48
CA LEU A 12 -37.07 -13.71 -33.43
C LEU A 12 -38.44 -14.18 -33.95
N THR A 13 -39.48 -13.38 -33.68
CA THR A 13 -40.83 -13.31 -34.32
C THR A 13 -41.98 -14.05 -33.60
N LEU A 14 -43.22 -13.56 -33.50
CA LEU A 14 -43.92 -12.44 -34.15
C LEU A 14 -45.20 -12.00 -33.37
N ALA A 15 -45.45 -10.68 -33.38
CA ALA A 15 -46.68 -9.86 -33.37
C ALA A 15 -48.10 -10.41 -33.07
N GLY A 16 -48.91 -9.55 -32.41
CA GLY A 16 -50.37 -9.52 -32.52
C GLY A 16 -51.05 -8.40 -31.71
N LEU A 17 -51.36 -7.27 -32.36
CA LEU A 17 -52.20 -6.16 -31.86
C LEU A 17 -53.67 -6.59 -31.62
N LEU A 18 -54.35 -5.95 -30.65
CA LEU A 18 -55.52 -5.06 -30.87
C LEU A 18 -56.30 -4.72 -29.57
N ALA A 19 -56.65 -3.43 -29.44
CA ALA A 19 -57.85 -2.79 -28.86
C ALA A 19 -58.45 -3.40 -27.57
N GLY A 20 -58.57 -2.70 -26.43
CA GLY A 20 -59.19 -1.39 -26.24
C GLY A 20 -60.56 -1.57 -25.56
N CYS A 21 -60.74 -1.05 -24.34
CA CYS A 21 -62.01 -0.54 -23.80
C CYS A 21 -61.83 0.04 -22.39
N ALA A 22 -62.61 1.08 -22.11
CA ALA A 22 -62.54 2.01 -20.99
C ALA A 22 -63.03 1.44 -19.64
N TRP A 23 -62.41 1.97 -18.56
CA TRP A 23 -62.88 2.46 -17.25
C TRP A 23 -64.31 2.14 -16.72
N PRO A 24 -64.62 2.45 -15.43
CA PRO A 24 -63.82 2.54 -14.18
C PRO A 24 -64.51 1.77 -13.02
N VAL A 25 -63.97 1.78 -11.79
CA VAL A 25 -64.70 2.04 -10.53
C VAL A 25 -63.68 2.19 -9.39
N ALA A 26 -63.90 3.22 -8.58
CA ALA A 26 -63.08 3.64 -7.45
C ALA A 26 -63.61 3.10 -6.10
N VAL A 27 -62.77 3.34 -5.07
CA VAL A 27 -63.10 3.62 -3.65
C VAL A 27 -62.68 2.56 -2.62
N SER A 28 -61.61 2.95 -1.90
CA SER A 28 -61.08 2.55 -0.56
C SER A 28 -62.15 2.51 0.57
N PRO A 29 -61.93 2.10 1.85
CA PRO A 29 -60.72 2.34 2.66
C PRO A 29 -60.32 1.33 3.78
N ALA A 30 -59.09 1.54 4.26
CA ALA A 30 -58.59 1.53 5.65
C ALA A 30 -58.68 0.28 6.57
N ALA A 31 -57.51 -0.16 7.05
CA ALA A 31 -57.00 -0.01 8.43
C ALA A 31 -56.01 -1.16 8.75
N ALA A 32 -54.70 -0.89 8.81
CA ALA A 32 -53.92 -0.56 10.01
C ALA A 32 -53.41 -1.80 10.78
N GLY A 33 -52.08 -1.94 10.82
CA GLY A 33 -51.32 -2.86 11.68
C GLY A 33 -49.81 -2.75 11.41
N SER A 34 -49.11 -1.94 12.21
CA SER A 34 -47.64 -1.85 12.36
C SER A 34 -47.02 -3.22 12.72
N VAL A 35 -45.75 -3.55 12.48
CA VAL A 35 -44.53 -3.01 13.13
C VAL A 35 -43.26 -3.35 12.31
N ASN A 36 -42.33 -2.37 12.29
CA ASN A 36 -40.86 -2.39 12.17
C ASN A 36 -40.13 -3.35 11.21
N GLU A 37 -39.56 -2.77 10.15
CA GLU A 37 -38.30 -3.19 9.52
C GLU A 37 -37.21 -2.17 9.88
N GLU A 38 -36.03 -2.69 10.22
CA GLU A 38 -34.80 -1.97 10.49
C GLU A 38 -34.34 -1.17 9.26
N ALA A 39 -34.06 0.11 9.48
CA ALA A 39 -33.42 0.97 8.50
C ALA A 39 -31.92 0.66 8.45
N THR A 40 -31.46 0.23 7.29
CA THR A 40 -30.08 0.35 6.84
C THR A 40 -29.91 1.75 6.27
N GLU A 41 -29.07 2.58 6.91
CA GLU A 41 -28.66 3.88 6.35
C GLU A 41 -27.68 3.62 5.20
N ALA A 42 -28.22 3.71 3.98
CA ALA A 42 -27.48 3.87 2.77
C ALA A 42 -26.91 5.30 2.70
N GLY A 43 -25.67 5.40 2.21
CA GLY A 43 -24.94 6.65 2.01
C GLY A 43 -25.79 7.70 1.31
N GLU A 44 -25.73 8.91 1.86
CA GLU A 44 -26.38 10.09 1.31
C GLU A 44 -25.84 10.36 -0.09
N THR A 45 -26.69 10.12 -1.09
CA THR A 45 -26.62 10.80 -2.38
C THR A 45 -26.89 12.27 -2.14
N GLY A 46 -25.82 13.06 -2.03
CA GLY A 46 -25.86 14.51 -2.12
C GLY A 46 -26.39 14.91 -3.49
N ASP A 47 -27.43 15.75 -3.44
CA ASP A 47 -28.14 16.35 -4.57
C ASP A 47 -27.16 17.01 -5.55
N ALA A 48 -27.41 16.81 -6.84
CA ALA A 48 -26.71 17.52 -7.92
C ALA A 48 -27.15 18.99 -7.87
N SER A 49 -26.51 19.78 -6.99
CA SER A 49 -26.53 21.22 -7.09
C SER A 49 -25.89 21.61 -8.41
N GLU A 50 -26.58 22.49 -9.14
CA GLU A 50 -26.10 23.18 -10.33
C GLU A 50 -24.61 23.50 -10.17
N GLU A 51 -23.74 22.75 -10.88
CA GLU A 51 -22.31 23.04 -10.93
C GLU A 51 -22.20 24.47 -11.46
N ASP A 52 -21.83 25.40 -10.56
CA ASP A 52 -21.25 26.65 -10.95
C ASP A 52 -20.14 26.30 -11.96
N GLU A 53 -20.36 26.64 -13.23
CA GLU A 53 -19.31 26.66 -14.25
C GLU A 53 -18.34 27.76 -13.83
N GLU A 54 -17.55 27.52 -12.79
CA GLU A 54 -16.56 28.45 -12.29
C GLU A 54 -15.45 28.53 -13.34
N ASN A 55 -15.59 29.57 -14.17
CA ASN A 55 -14.74 29.93 -15.28
C ASN A 55 -13.40 30.49 -14.75
N TYR A 56 -12.60 29.65 -14.09
CA TYR A 56 -11.22 29.98 -13.73
C TYR A 56 -10.29 29.84 -14.94
N GLU A 57 -9.31 30.74 -15.05
CA GLU A 57 -8.31 30.72 -16.12
C GLU A 57 -7.32 29.58 -15.86
N THR A 58 -7.63 28.38 -16.37
CA THR A 58 -6.82 27.17 -16.14
C THR A 58 -5.59 27.07 -17.06
N GLY A 59 -5.46 27.96 -18.04
CA GLY A 59 -4.40 27.94 -19.05
C GLY A 59 -4.86 27.40 -20.41
N ASP A 60 -3.94 27.40 -21.38
CA ASP A 60 -4.23 27.00 -22.76
C ASP A 60 -4.05 25.49 -22.97
N ALA A 61 -5.19 24.77 -23.08
CA ALA A 61 -5.21 23.33 -23.33
C ALA A 61 -4.45 22.92 -24.60
N ALA A 62 -4.42 23.79 -25.64
CA ALA A 62 -3.79 23.46 -26.92
C ALA A 62 -2.25 23.41 -26.86
N LEU A 63 -1.65 23.79 -25.73
CA LEU A 63 -0.22 23.70 -25.49
C LEU A 63 0.19 22.38 -24.81
N ASP A 64 -0.75 21.60 -24.30
CA ASP A 64 -0.50 20.30 -23.69
C ASP A 64 -0.49 19.19 -24.76
N ASP A 65 0.23 18.11 -24.48
CA ASP A 65 0.23 16.90 -25.28
C ASP A 65 -0.26 15.76 -24.38
N PRO A 66 -1.43 15.17 -24.64
CA PRO A 66 -1.96 14.08 -23.82
C PRO A 66 -1.11 12.81 -23.96
N LEU A 67 -0.29 12.67 -25.01
CA LEU A 67 0.50 11.49 -25.32
C LEU A 67 -0.30 10.19 -25.56
N ASN A 68 -1.61 10.21 -25.80
CA ASN A 68 -2.44 9.02 -26.06
C ASN A 68 -2.30 8.41 -27.49
N GLY A 69 -1.10 8.48 -28.10
CA GLY A 69 -0.86 7.98 -29.46
C GLY A 69 -0.62 6.47 -29.56
N ASP A 70 -1.05 5.84 -30.64
CA ASP A 70 -0.93 4.38 -30.84
C ASP A 70 0.45 3.91 -31.33
N ASP A 71 1.33 4.83 -31.78
CA ASP A 71 2.67 4.48 -32.26
C ASP A 71 3.63 4.19 -31.09
N ILE A 72 3.41 3.11 -30.33
CA ILE A 72 4.13 2.78 -29.08
C ILE A 72 5.37 1.90 -29.35
N GLY A 73 5.21 0.80 -30.09
CA GLY A 73 6.26 -0.19 -30.29
C GLY A 73 6.41 -1.15 -29.10
N GLU A 74 7.55 -1.85 -29.00
CA GLU A 74 7.71 -2.93 -28.01
C GLU A 74 8.04 -2.43 -26.58
N ASN A 75 8.47 -1.18 -26.42
CA ASN A 75 8.89 -0.61 -25.14
C ASN A 75 8.06 0.63 -24.81
N GLU A 76 7.34 0.60 -23.69
CA GLU A 76 6.52 1.71 -23.22
C GLU A 76 6.97 2.17 -21.83
N LEU A 77 7.02 3.48 -21.63
CA LEU A 77 7.14 4.10 -20.32
C LEU A 77 5.85 4.86 -20.04
N LEU A 78 4.96 4.24 -19.26
CA LEU A 78 3.68 4.80 -18.87
C LEU A 78 3.86 5.67 -17.62
N VAL A 79 3.69 6.98 -17.78
CA VAL A 79 3.71 7.94 -16.67
C VAL A 79 2.30 8.08 -16.13
N VAL A 80 2.12 7.76 -14.85
CA VAL A 80 0.81 7.72 -14.20
C VAL A 80 0.73 8.80 -13.13
N SER A 81 -0.23 9.71 -13.27
CA SER A 81 -0.45 10.81 -12.32
C SER A 81 -1.85 10.76 -11.75
N PHE A 82 -2.08 11.35 -10.57
CA PHE A 82 -3.45 11.66 -10.14
C PHE A 82 -4.20 12.47 -11.19
N GLY A 83 -3.50 13.46 -11.75
CA GLY A 83 -3.98 14.33 -12.83
C GLY A 83 -4.31 15.73 -12.33
N THR A 84 -4.55 16.65 -13.27
CA THR A 84 -5.12 17.96 -12.94
C THR A 84 -5.92 18.52 -14.12
N SER A 85 -7.04 19.18 -13.80
CA SER A 85 -7.82 19.95 -14.77
C SER A 85 -7.20 21.32 -15.05
N TYR A 86 -6.15 21.75 -14.35
CA TYR A 86 -5.47 23.02 -14.61
C TYR A 86 -4.47 22.85 -15.77
N ASN A 87 -4.79 23.35 -16.96
CA ASN A 87 -4.03 23.15 -18.20
C ASN A 87 -2.57 23.59 -18.11
N ASP A 88 -2.30 24.79 -17.60
CA ASP A 88 -0.91 25.28 -17.48
C ASP A 88 -0.12 24.47 -16.45
N SER A 89 -0.76 24.15 -15.31
CA SER A 89 -0.17 23.29 -14.29
C SER A 89 0.16 21.90 -14.88
N ARG A 90 -0.80 21.25 -15.56
CA ARG A 90 -0.62 19.96 -16.23
C ARG A 90 0.56 19.97 -17.17
N ARG A 91 0.65 20.98 -18.05
CA ARG A 91 1.73 21.12 -19.03
C ARG A 91 3.10 21.40 -18.40
N LEU A 92 3.15 22.25 -17.37
CA LEU A 92 4.40 22.68 -16.73
C LEU A 92 4.94 21.64 -15.71
N THR A 93 4.08 20.75 -15.22
CA THR A 93 4.45 19.71 -14.24
C THR A 93 4.48 18.32 -14.88
N ILE A 94 3.32 17.68 -15.07
CA ILE A 94 3.17 16.34 -15.65
C ILE A 94 3.82 16.28 -17.03
N GLY A 95 3.48 17.22 -17.92
CA GLY A 95 4.07 17.32 -19.26
C GLY A 95 5.58 17.56 -19.25
N ALA A 96 6.11 18.25 -18.22
CA ALA A 96 7.55 18.43 -18.07
C ALA A 96 8.24 17.15 -17.59
N ILE A 97 7.63 16.39 -16.67
CA ILE A 97 8.10 15.06 -16.22
C ILE A 97 8.16 14.12 -17.42
N GLU A 98 7.07 13.98 -18.16
CA GLU A 98 6.99 13.12 -19.35
C GLU A 98 8.03 13.47 -20.39
N LYS A 99 8.23 14.77 -20.63
CA LYS A 99 9.24 15.26 -21.59
C LYS A 99 10.66 14.93 -21.15
N ASP A 100 10.97 15.04 -19.87
CA ASP A 100 12.31 14.71 -19.37
C ASP A 100 12.54 13.21 -19.31
N LEU A 101 11.50 12.41 -19.01
CA LEU A 101 11.54 10.95 -19.14
C LEU A 101 11.73 10.52 -20.60
N SER A 102 11.03 11.14 -21.55
CA SER A 102 11.20 10.85 -22.98
C SER A 102 12.62 11.13 -23.47
N LYS A 103 13.27 12.19 -22.95
CA LYS A 103 14.69 12.47 -23.23
C LYS A 103 15.63 11.46 -22.56
N ALA A 104 15.32 11.04 -21.34
CA ALA A 104 16.15 10.12 -20.57
C ALA A 104 16.08 8.67 -21.09
N PHE A 105 14.95 8.29 -21.69
CA PHE A 105 14.66 6.94 -22.18
C PHE A 105 14.22 6.99 -23.65
N PRO A 106 15.12 7.33 -24.60
CA PRO A 106 14.78 7.50 -26.02
C PRO A 106 14.34 6.20 -26.72
N ASP A 107 14.60 5.05 -26.10
CA ASP A 107 14.20 3.73 -26.60
C ASP A 107 12.79 3.30 -26.12
N TYR A 108 12.14 4.13 -25.29
CA TYR A 108 10.79 3.92 -24.78
C TYR A 108 9.84 4.97 -25.34
N SER A 109 8.66 4.52 -25.75
CA SER A 109 7.55 5.42 -26.04
C SER A 109 6.91 5.87 -24.73
N VAL A 110 6.99 7.16 -24.42
CA VAL A 110 6.35 7.71 -23.23
C VAL A 110 4.86 7.90 -23.48
N ARG A 111 4.03 7.45 -22.54
CA ARG A 111 2.56 7.58 -22.56
C ARG A 111 2.07 8.11 -21.22
N ARG A 112 0.85 8.66 -21.20
CA ARG A 112 0.21 9.24 -20.03
C ARG A 112 -1.01 8.42 -19.64
N ALA A 113 -1.21 8.26 -18.35
CA ALA A 113 -2.51 7.88 -17.79
C ALA A 113 -2.80 8.68 -16.53
N PHE A 114 -4.07 8.96 -16.26
CA PHE A 114 -4.52 9.51 -14.98
C PHE A 114 -5.27 8.49 -14.14
N THR A 115 -5.12 8.56 -12.82
CA THR A 115 -5.89 7.72 -11.88
C THR A 115 -7.26 8.32 -11.56
N SER A 116 -7.41 9.66 -11.59
CA SER A 116 -8.68 10.32 -11.26
C SER A 116 -9.64 10.41 -12.45
N GLN A 117 -10.69 9.57 -12.43
CA GLN A 117 -11.75 9.62 -13.45
C GLN A 117 -12.51 10.96 -13.46
N ILE A 118 -12.66 11.60 -12.30
CA ILE A 118 -13.30 12.93 -12.18
C ILE A 118 -12.51 13.97 -12.99
N ILE A 119 -11.18 13.96 -12.89
CA ILE A 119 -10.32 14.87 -13.65
C ILE A 119 -10.38 14.56 -15.15
N ILE A 120 -10.33 13.27 -15.53
CA ILE A 120 -10.43 12.85 -16.94
C ILE A 120 -11.74 13.34 -17.56
N ASP A 121 -12.86 13.10 -16.88
CA ASP A 121 -14.19 13.50 -17.36
C ASP A 121 -14.32 15.02 -17.44
N HIS A 122 -13.77 15.76 -16.46
CA HIS A 122 -13.78 17.21 -16.46
C HIS A 122 -12.97 17.79 -17.62
N VAL A 123 -11.74 17.31 -17.84
CA VAL A 123 -10.87 17.73 -18.95
C VAL A 123 -11.54 17.44 -20.30
N LYS A 124 -12.14 16.26 -20.45
CA LYS A 124 -12.87 15.88 -21.67
C LYS A 124 -14.13 16.73 -21.90
N LYS A 125 -14.90 17.02 -20.84
CA LYS A 125 -16.11 17.85 -20.92
C LYS A 125 -15.78 19.30 -21.30
N ARG A 126 -14.74 19.87 -20.70
CA ARG A 126 -14.36 21.28 -20.86
C ARG A 126 -13.55 21.52 -22.14
N ASP A 127 -12.52 20.72 -22.36
CA ASP A 127 -11.51 20.98 -23.41
C ASP A 127 -11.65 20.05 -24.62
N GLY A 128 -12.39 18.94 -24.48
CA GLY A 128 -12.48 17.89 -25.51
C GLY A 128 -11.23 17.01 -25.60
N GLU A 129 -10.27 17.21 -24.71
CA GLU A 129 -9.02 16.45 -24.63
C GLU A 129 -9.29 15.06 -24.05
N VAL A 130 -8.71 14.02 -24.64
CA VAL A 130 -8.93 12.63 -24.22
C VAL A 130 -7.66 12.14 -23.53
N ILE A 131 -7.79 11.88 -22.24
CA ILE A 131 -6.73 11.30 -21.41
C ILE A 131 -7.20 9.91 -21.02
N ASP A 132 -6.31 8.93 -21.10
CA ASP A 132 -6.65 7.54 -20.77
C ASP A 132 -6.60 7.41 -19.25
N ASN A 133 -7.53 6.65 -18.68
CA ASN A 133 -7.29 6.09 -17.35
C ASN A 133 -6.25 4.95 -17.42
N VAL A 134 -5.84 4.43 -16.27
CA VAL A 134 -4.80 3.38 -16.18
C VAL A 134 -5.18 2.15 -17.00
N SER A 135 -6.36 1.57 -16.78
CA SER A 135 -6.88 0.46 -17.58
C SER A 135 -6.93 0.75 -19.09
N GLU A 136 -7.39 1.92 -19.52
CA GLU A 136 -7.42 2.30 -20.94
C GLU A 136 -6.01 2.35 -21.54
N ALA A 137 -5.04 2.90 -20.81
CA ALA A 137 -3.64 2.97 -21.24
C ALA A 137 -3.00 1.58 -21.30
N LEU A 138 -3.22 0.72 -20.29
CA LEU A 138 -2.72 -0.66 -20.28
C LEU A 138 -3.31 -1.48 -21.44
N ASN A 139 -4.61 -1.33 -21.72
CA ASN A 139 -5.23 -1.98 -22.88
C ASN A 139 -4.67 -1.44 -24.20
N ARG A 140 -4.42 -0.12 -24.31
CA ARG A 140 -3.77 0.47 -25.48
C ARG A 140 -2.35 -0.07 -25.66
N ALA A 141 -1.58 -0.25 -24.59
CA ALA A 141 -0.25 -0.86 -24.62
C ALA A 141 -0.30 -2.27 -25.22
N ILE A 142 -1.26 -3.09 -24.76
CA ILE A 142 -1.49 -4.45 -25.24
C ILE A 142 -1.87 -4.45 -26.73
N ASP A 143 -2.84 -3.61 -27.11
CA ASP A 143 -3.32 -3.52 -28.49
C ASP A 143 -2.22 -3.07 -29.48
N ASN A 144 -1.23 -2.31 -29.00
CA ASN A 144 -0.08 -1.84 -29.77
C ASN A 144 1.16 -2.75 -29.67
N GLY A 145 1.04 -3.91 -29.02
CA GLY A 145 2.07 -4.95 -29.01
C GLY A 145 3.26 -4.65 -28.11
N VAL A 146 3.05 -3.86 -27.06
CA VAL A 146 4.08 -3.56 -26.05
C VAL A 146 4.49 -4.85 -25.35
N ARG A 147 5.80 -5.03 -25.16
CA ARG A 147 6.40 -6.19 -24.50
C ARG A 147 7.03 -5.81 -23.17
N ASN A 148 7.69 -4.66 -23.12
CA ASN A 148 8.40 -4.17 -21.94
C ASN A 148 7.72 -2.89 -21.47
N LEU A 149 7.00 -2.97 -20.36
CA LEU A 149 6.29 -1.84 -19.77
C LEU A 149 6.99 -1.36 -18.51
N VAL A 150 7.28 -0.06 -18.45
CA VAL A 150 7.75 0.65 -17.26
C VAL A 150 6.64 1.60 -16.83
N VAL A 151 6.14 1.46 -15.60
CA VAL A 151 5.13 2.34 -15.01
C VAL A 151 5.83 3.27 -14.03
N GLN A 152 5.83 4.57 -14.30
CA GLN A 152 6.32 5.60 -13.39
C GLN A 152 5.16 6.36 -12.75
N PRO A 153 4.80 6.06 -11.50
CA PRO A 153 3.88 6.89 -10.75
C PRO A 153 4.51 8.25 -10.45
N THR A 154 3.77 9.33 -10.63
CA THR A 154 4.16 10.67 -10.16
C THR A 154 3.57 10.97 -8.78
N HIS A 155 3.24 9.95 -7.99
CA HIS A 155 2.75 10.15 -6.62
C HIS A 155 3.88 10.66 -5.72
N LEU A 156 3.49 11.35 -4.64
CA LEU A 156 4.44 11.86 -3.66
C LEU A 156 5.04 10.73 -2.80
N MET A 157 4.24 9.72 -2.46
CA MET A 157 4.56 8.68 -1.47
C MET A 157 3.83 7.37 -1.77
N HIS A 158 4.20 6.31 -1.06
CA HIS A 158 3.44 5.06 -0.95
C HIS A 158 2.15 5.29 -0.15
N GLY A 159 1.10 5.75 -0.82
CA GLY A 159 -0.24 5.96 -0.26
C GLY A 159 -1.29 5.07 -0.93
N TYR A 160 -2.56 5.26 -0.59
CA TYR A 160 -3.67 4.50 -1.19
C TYR A 160 -3.64 4.53 -2.72
N GLU A 161 -3.46 5.72 -3.32
CA GLU A 161 -3.41 5.87 -4.79
C GLU A 161 -2.27 5.10 -5.45
N TYR A 162 -1.13 4.97 -4.77
CA TYR A 162 -0.03 4.16 -5.27
C TYR A 162 -0.35 2.68 -5.20
N ASN A 163 -0.94 2.22 -4.08
CA ASN A 163 -1.30 0.81 -3.92
C ASN A 163 -2.40 0.40 -4.91
N ASP A 164 -3.43 1.22 -5.09
CA ASP A 164 -4.50 0.97 -6.07
C ASP A 164 -3.92 0.87 -7.49
N LEU A 165 -2.95 1.71 -7.83
CA LEU A 165 -2.22 1.61 -9.11
C LEU A 165 -1.43 0.31 -9.21
N VAL A 166 -0.72 -0.10 -8.16
CA VAL A 166 0.05 -1.35 -8.16
C VAL A 166 -0.88 -2.54 -8.39
N ASP A 167 -2.00 -2.60 -7.69
CA ASP A 167 -2.97 -3.67 -7.81
C ASP A 167 -3.60 -3.69 -9.21
N GLU A 168 -3.98 -2.52 -9.75
CA GLU A 168 -4.51 -2.42 -11.12
C GLU A 168 -3.48 -2.85 -12.17
N VAL A 169 -2.21 -2.51 -12.00
CA VAL A 169 -1.13 -2.91 -12.92
C VAL A 169 -0.83 -4.40 -12.84
N ASP A 170 -0.86 -4.98 -11.64
CA ASP A 170 -0.62 -6.41 -11.39
C ASP A 170 -1.63 -7.30 -12.14
N ASP A 171 -2.87 -6.84 -12.32
CA ASP A 171 -3.90 -7.55 -13.11
C ASP A 171 -3.57 -7.70 -14.60
N TYR A 172 -2.65 -6.88 -15.11
CA TYR A 172 -2.18 -6.92 -16.49
C TYR A 172 -0.76 -7.48 -16.62
N ALA A 173 -0.09 -7.83 -15.52
CA ALA A 173 1.33 -8.17 -15.53
C ALA A 173 1.68 -9.31 -16.50
N ASP A 174 0.81 -10.33 -16.60
CA ASP A 174 0.98 -11.47 -17.50
C ASP A 174 0.79 -11.12 -18.98
N ALA A 175 0.26 -9.94 -19.32
CA ALA A 175 0.12 -9.48 -20.70
C ALA A 175 1.46 -9.01 -21.32
N PHE A 176 2.45 -8.64 -20.49
CA PHE A 176 3.75 -8.14 -20.90
C PHE A 176 4.84 -9.22 -20.74
N ASP A 177 5.99 -9.05 -21.38
CA ASP A 177 7.18 -9.88 -21.10
C ASP A 177 7.88 -9.43 -19.82
N SER A 178 7.97 -8.11 -19.65
CA SER A 178 8.49 -7.46 -18.47
C SER A 178 7.57 -6.31 -18.13
N ILE A 179 7.16 -6.23 -16.87
CA ILE A 179 6.47 -5.10 -16.30
C ILE A 179 7.20 -4.67 -15.03
N VAL A 180 7.45 -3.36 -14.90
CA VAL A 180 8.07 -2.80 -13.70
C VAL A 180 7.33 -1.55 -13.29
N ILE A 181 7.17 -1.38 -11.99
CA ILE A 181 6.67 -0.15 -11.38
C ILE A 181 7.86 0.48 -10.67
N SER A 182 8.16 1.73 -10.98
CA SER A 182 9.19 2.48 -10.26
C SER A 182 8.62 3.18 -9.02
N GLU A 183 9.53 3.59 -8.14
CA GLU A 183 9.18 4.18 -6.86
C GLU A 183 8.52 5.56 -7.01
N PRO A 184 7.68 5.99 -6.03
CA PRO A 184 7.15 7.34 -5.93
C PRO A 184 8.22 8.31 -5.42
N LEU A 185 7.92 9.62 -5.39
CA LEU A 185 8.92 10.66 -5.16
C LEU A 185 9.68 10.54 -3.82
N LEU A 186 8.99 10.23 -2.72
CA LEU A 186 9.56 10.12 -1.37
C LEU A 186 9.60 8.67 -0.91
N ASN A 187 10.62 7.93 -1.35
CA ASN A 187 10.81 6.52 -0.97
C ASN A 187 11.95 6.34 0.06
N THR A 188 13.15 6.80 -0.27
CA THR A 188 14.35 6.62 0.57
C THR A 188 14.81 7.92 1.22
N ASP A 189 15.57 7.87 2.31
CA ASP A 189 16.16 9.08 2.93
C ASP A 189 16.97 9.93 1.93
N GLU A 190 17.56 9.31 0.91
CA GLU A 190 18.25 10.04 -0.16
C GLU A 190 17.27 10.85 -1.02
N ASP A 191 16.11 10.28 -1.35
CA ASP A 191 15.06 11.00 -2.08
C ASP A 191 14.54 12.20 -1.29
N TYR A 192 14.29 12.03 0.02
CA TYR A 192 13.93 13.16 0.88
C TYR A 192 14.98 14.26 0.83
N ASN A 193 16.27 13.92 0.94
CA ASN A 193 17.35 14.90 0.85
C ASN A 193 17.40 15.61 -0.52
N LYS A 194 17.17 14.88 -1.62
CA LYS A 194 17.11 15.45 -2.98
C LYS A 194 15.94 16.42 -3.13
N VAL A 195 14.75 16.05 -2.65
CA VAL A 195 13.57 16.93 -2.68
C VAL A 195 13.80 18.16 -1.79
N ILE A 196 14.32 18.00 -0.57
CA ILE A 196 14.67 19.11 0.33
C ILE A 196 15.66 20.07 -0.36
N ALA A 197 16.70 19.54 -0.99
CA ALA A 197 17.65 20.35 -1.74
C ALA A 197 16.99 21.10 -2.91
N ALA A 198 16.06 20.46 -3.62
CA ALA A 198 15.34 21.08 -4.73
C ALA A 198 14.44 22.24 -4.27
N ILE A 199 13.61 22.01 -3.25
CA ILE A 199 12.66 23.04 -2.77
C ILE A 199 13.41 24.20 -2.10
N THR A 200 14.42 23.92 -1.27
CA THR A 200 15.20 24.99 -0.60
C THR A 200 16.05 25.79 -1.58
N LYS A 201 16.55 25.17 -2.65
CA LYS A 201 17.19 25.89 -3.76
C LYS A 201 16.18 26.77 -4.51
N ALA A 202 14.96 26.30 -4.72
CA ALA A 202 13.91 27.04 -5.42
C ALA A 202 13.35 28.23 -4.61
N THR A 203 13.50 28.19 -3.29
CA THR A 203 13.04 29.24 -2.36
C THR A 203 14.19 30.00 -1.67
N ALA A 204 15.43 29.81 -2.12
CA ALA A 204 16.62 30.35 -1.45
C ALA A 204 16.62 31.88 -1.31
N GLU A 205 15.91 32.60 -2.18
CA GLU A 205 15.79 34.07 -2.09
C GLU A 205 14.97 34.55 -0.90
N TYR A 206 14.13 33.67 -0.34
CA TYR A 206 13.28 33.96 0.83
C TYR A 206 13.94 33.54 2.15
N ASP A 207 15.10 32.87 2.13
CA ASP A 207 15.82 32.52 3.36
C ASP A 207 16.65 33.70 3.90
N ASP A 208 15.95 34.74 4.36
CA ASP A 208 16.53 36.02 4.79
C ASP A 208 16.55 36.21 6.33
N GLY A 209 16.13 35.19 7.08
CA GLY A 209 16.03 35.19 8.54
C GLY A 209 14.81 35.96 9.10
N LYS A 210 13.92 36.45 8.24
CA LYS A 210 12.68 37.16 8.59
C LYS A 210 11.44 36.60 7.89
N THR A 211 11.63 35.73 6.92
CA THR A 211 10.57 35.10 6.15
C THR A 211 10.47 33.62 6.53
N ALA A 212 9.25 33.18 6.82
CA ALA A 212 8.91 31.77 6.92
C ALA A 212 8.54 31.23 5.54
N VAL A 213 9.03 30.04 5.19
CA VAL A 213 8.64 29.32 3.97
C VAL A 213 7.76 28.15 4.38
N CYS A 214 6.53 28.13 3.92
CA CYS A 214 5.50 27.17 4.32
C CYS A 214 5.05 26.34 3.13
N PHE A 215 5.28 25.05 3.21
CA PHE A 215 4.91 24.07 2.20
C PHE A 215 3.58 23.42 2.54
N MET A 216 2.65 23.41 1.59
CA MET A 216 1.31 22.82 1.75
C MET A 216 1.21 21.48 1.01
N GLY A 217 1.19 20.38 1.76
CA GLY A 217 0.84 19.06 1.25
C GLY A 217 -0.68 18.85 1.19
N HIS A 218 -1.12 17.80 0.50
CA HIS A 218 -2.52 17.38 0.54
C HIS A 218 -2.87 16.82 1.93
N GLY A 219 -2.08 15.85 2.41
CA GLY A 219 -2.41 15.09 3.62
C GLY A 219 -3.37 13.95 3.33
N THR A 220 -3.36 12.93 4.18
CA THR A 220 -4.34 11.83 4.14
C THR A 220 -4.54 11.28 5.55
N GLU A 221 -5.67 10.63 5.82
CA GLU A 221 -5.90 9.92 7.08
C GLU A 221 -5.05 8.64 7.21
N ALA A 222 -4.39 8.21 6.12
CA ALA A 222 -3.52 7.03 6.11
C ALA A 222 -2.24 7.20 6.94
N SER A 223 -1.63 6.07 7.32
CA SER A 223 -0.31 6.02 7.97
C SER A 223 0.80 6.67 7.14
N SER A 224 0.65 6.67 5.81
CA SER A 224 1.56 7.32 4.87
C SER A 224 1.70 8.83 5.10
N ASN A 225 0.74 9.50 5.77
CA ASN A 225 0.85 10.91 6.13
C ASN A 225 2.10 11.23 6.99
N SER A 226 2.70 10.23 7.62
CA SER A 226 3.99 10.35 8.31
C SER A 226 5.13 10.90 7.46
N VAL A 227 5.03 10.84 6.12
CA VAL A 227 6.03 11.45 5.22
C VAL A 227 6.19 12.96 5.45
N TYR A 228 5.11 13.69 5.75
CA TYR A 228 5.18 15.14 5.95
C TYR A 228 5.91 15.49 7.25
N ALA A 229 5.64 14.74 8.33
CA ALA A 229 6.35 14.90 9.60
C ALA A 229 7.85 14.53 9.46
N LYS A 230 8.15 13.42 8.78
CA LYS A 230 9.54 13.03 8.48
C LYS A 230 10.25 14.11 7.67
N MET A 231 9.60 14.66 6.65
CA MET A 231 10.19 15.71 5.82
C MET A 231 10.42 16.99 6.63
N GLN A 232 9.49 17.37 7.52
CA GLN A 232 9.67 18.49 8.45
C GLN A 232 10.89 18.30 9.36
N ASP A 233 11.07 17.11 9.93
CA ASP A 233 12.22 16.78 10.78
C ASP A 233 13.54 16.85 10.00
N MET A 234 13.55 16.34 8.77
CA MET A 234 14.74 16.36 7.90
C MET A 234 15.12 17.76 7.45
N ILE A 235 14.14 18.61 7.09
CA ILE A 235 14.36 20.03 6.76
C ILE A 235 14.99 20.75 7.95
N LYS A 236 14.45 20.53 9.15
CA LYS A 236 14.98 21.14 10.38
C LYS A 236 16.39 20.63 10.69
N ALA A 237 16.63 19.33 10.55
CA ALA A 237 17.96 18.73 10.74
C ALA A 237 18.99 19.27 9.74
N ALA A 238 18.57 19.66 8.53
CA ALA A 238 19.40 20.30 7.53
C ALA A 238 19.69 21.80 7.81
N GLY A 239 19.11 22.37 8.87
CA GLY A 239 19.37 23.74 9.33
C GLY A 239 18.40 24.80 8.80
N TYR A 240 17.28 24.38 8.20
CA TYR A 240 16.24 25.26 7.68
C TYR A 240 15.15 25.49 8.75
N ASP A 241 15.49 26.24 9.81
CA ASP A 241 14.61 26.46 10.96
C ASP A 241 13.34 27.29 10.64
N ASN A 242 13.34 28.02 9.53
CA ASN A 242 12.24 28.85 9.03
C ASN A 242 11.36 28.16 7.98
N TYR A 243 11.53 26.85 7.79
CA TYR A 243 10.76 26.07 6.83
C TYR A 243 9.75 25.18 7.55
N TYR A 244 8.49 25.27 7.12
CA TYR A 244 7.36 24.60 7.74
C TYR A 244 6.59 23.78 6.72
N ILE A 245 6.07 22.63 7.13
CA ILE A 245 5.18 21.78 6.32
C ILE A 245 3.87 21.62 7.07
N GLY A 246 2.76 21.86 6.37
CA GLY A 246 1.44 21.46 6.82
C GLY A 246 0.66 20.79 5.69
N THR A 247 -0.54 20.36 6.01
CA THR A 247 -1.42 19.62 5.10
C THR A 247 -2.84 20.15 5.14
N VAL A 248 -3.58 20.00 4.04
CA VAL A 248 -5.00 20.39 3.95
C VAL A 248 -5.88 19.44 4.77
N GLU A 249 -5.69 18.13 4.61
CA GLU A 249 -6.62 17.12 5.15
C GLU A 249 -6.12 16.38 6.40
N ALA A 250 -4.93 16.71 6.88
CA ALA A 250 -4.29 15.98 7.98
C ALA A 250 -3.50 16.90 8.91
N THR A 251 -2.57 16.32 9.67
CA THR A 251 -1.65 17.06 10.55
C THR A 251 -0.22 17.03 10.01
N PRO A 252 0.57 18.11 10.21
CA PRO A 252 0.19 19.39 10.85
C PRO A 252 -0.84 20.17 10.04
N SER A 253 -1.87 20.71 10.70
CA SER A 253 -2.90 21.50 10.02
C SER A 253 -2.42 22.93 9.73
N LEU A 254 -3.21 23.70 8.97
CA LEU A 254 -2.99 25.14 8.79
C LEU A 254 -2.81 25.87 10.13
N GLU A 255 -3.68 25.60 11.11
CA GLU A 255 -3.61 26.21 12.44
C GLU A 255 -2.33 25.84 13.19
N ASP A 256 -1.89 24.58 13.07
CA ASP A 256 -0.62 24.14 13.66
C ASP A 256 0.55 24.91 13.06
N VAL A 257 0.59 25.05 11.73
CA VAL A 257 1.65 25.81 11.04
C VAL A 257 1.65 27.27 11.48
N VAL A 258 0.50 27.92 11.52
CA VAL A 258 0.39 29.31 12.01
C VAL A 258 0.84 29.44 13.47
N GLU A 259 0.57 28.44 14.32
CA GLU A 259 1.07 28.42 15.70
C GLU A 259 2.61 28.25 15.74
N PHE A 260 3.18 27.37 14.92
CA PHE A 260 4.64 27.17 14.86
C PHE A 260 5.38 28.44 14.46
N LEU A 261 4.82 29.25 13.56
CA LEU A 261 5.42 30.53 13.16
C LEU A 261 5.50 31.55 14.32
N LYS A 262 4.67 31.42 15.36
CA LYS A 262 4.71 32.30 16.54
C LYS A 262 5.94 32.07 17.42
N GLU A 263 6.58 30.91 17.30
CA GLU A 263 7.86 30.65 17.97
C GLU A 263 9.01 31.42 17.32
N GLY A 264 8.87 31.76 16.04
CA GLY A 264 9.81 32.58 15.29
C GLY A 264 9.56 34.08 15.42
N SER A 265 10.36 34.86 14.72
CA SER A 265 10.19 36.32 14.60
C SER A 265 10.11 36.71 13.13
N TYR A 266 9.07 36.22 12.46
CA TYR A 266 8.85 36.42 11.04
C TYR A 266 7.96 37.64 10.77
N GLU A 267 8.29 38.37 9.71
CA GLU A 267 7.49 39.50 9.19
C GLU A 267 6.66 39.05 7.97
N LYS A 268 7.14 38.03 7.25
CA LYS A 268 6.59 37.52 6.00
C LYS A 268 6.45 35.99 6.03
N ALA A 269 5.44 35.47 5.33
CA ALA A 269 5.27 34.06 5.02
C ALA A 269 5.15 33.85 3.51
N VAL A 270 5.88 32.86 3.00
CA VAL A 270 5.82 32.41 1.61
C VAL A 270 5.15 31.05 1.58
N LEU A 271 4.07 30.91 0.83
CA LEU A 271 3.30 29.68 0.71
C LEU A 271 3.61 29.01 -0.63
N GLU A 272 3.99 27.73 -0.63
CA GLU A 272 4.23 26.95 -1.85
C GLU A 272 3.65 25.52 -1.72
N PRO A 273 3.07 24.94 -2.79
CA PRO A 273 2.56 23.57 -2.75
C PRO A 273 3.68 22.53 -2.59
N LEU A 274 3.43 21.51 -1.76
CA LEU A 274 4.20 20.27 -1.69
C LEU A 274 3.44 19.14 -2.40
N MET A 275 3.04 19.42 -3.63
CA MET A 275 2.30 18.53 -4.52
C MET A 275 2.94 18.58 -5.91
N VAL A 276 2.85 17.49 -6.68
CA VAL A 276 3.47 17.43 -8.02
C VAL A 276 2.89 18.48 -8.95
N VAL A 277 1.58 18.70 -8.86
CA VAL A 277 0.85 19.72 -9.61
C VAL A 277 0.41 20.84 -8.68
N ALA A 278 0.42 22.08 -9.17
CA ALA A 278 -0.30 23.17 -8.52
C ALA A 278 -1.74 23.20 -9.06
N GLY A 279 -2.59 22.34 -8.49
CA GLY A 279 -3.98 22.15 -8.89
C GLY A 279 -4.96 22.95 -8.04
N ASP A 280 -6.12 22.38 -7.77
CA ASP A 280 -7.22 23.07 -7.08
C ASP A 280 -6.83 23.55 -5.68
N HIS A 281 -6.33 22.65 -4.84
CA HIS A 281 -5.84 22.98 -3.50
C HIS A 281 -4.83 24.15 -3.50
N ALA A 282 -3.90 24.17 -4.46
CA ALA A 282 -2.91 25.24 -4.54
C ALA A 282 -3.53 26.60 -4.90
N ASN A 283 -4.58 26.64 -5.71
CA ASN A 283 -5.20 27.88 -6.17
C ASN A 283 -6.29 28.37 -5.20
N ASN A 284 -7.01 27.46 -4.55
CA ASN A 284 -8.15 27.76 -3.68
C ASN A 284 -7.74 27.69 -2.20
N ASP A 285 -7.41 26.50 -1.70
CA ASP A 285 -7.11 26.34 -0.26
C ASP A 285 -5.85 27.09 0.15
N MET A 286 -4.82 27.13 -0.69
CA MET A 286 -3.58 27.84 -0.34
C MET A 286 -3.67 29.34 -0.62
N ALA A 287 -4.12 29.71 -1.82
CA ALA A 287 -3.95 31.06 -2.39
C ALA A 287 -5.27 31.78 -2.71
N GLY A 288 -6.40 31.17 -2.37
CA GLY A 288 -7.73 31.72 -2.57
C GLY A 288 -7.95 33.00 -1.76
N ASP A 289 -9.07 33.66 -2.07
CA ASP A 289 -9.52 34.85 -1.34
C ASP A 289 -10.55 34.51 -0.25
N GLU A 290 -10.86 33.22 -0.04
CA GLU A 290 -11.78 32.76 1.01
C GLU A 290 -11.12 32.88 2.40
N ASP A 291 -11.96 33.08 3.43
CA ASP A 291 -11.51 33.38 4.80
C ASP A 291 -10.72 32.22 5.44
N ASP A 292 -10.96 30.99 4.99
CA ASP A 292 -10.31 29.76 5.45
C ASP A 292 -9.12 29.32 4.59
N SER A 293 -8.82 30.04 3.50
CA SER A 293 -7.59 29.81 2.74
C SER A 293 -6.35 30.08 3.61
N TRP A 294 -5.25 29.38 3.32
CA TRP A 294 -3.98 29.58 4.02
C TRP A 294 -3.53 31.03 3.91
N LYS A 295 -3.59 31.62 2.72
CA LYS A 295 -3.27 33.03 2.50
C LYS A 295 -4.04 33.95 3.47
N SER A 296 -5.37 33.85 3.51
CA SER A 296 -6.21 34.66 4.39
C SER A 296 -5.88 34.46 5.87
N MET A 297 -5.64 33.21 6.28
CA MET A 297 -5.32 32.87 7.66
C MET A 297 -3.95 33.41 8.11
N PHE A 298 -2.94 33.35 7.24
CA PHE A 298 -1.63 33.95 7.53
C PHE A 298 -1.68 35.48 7.55
N GLU A 299 -2.43 36.11 6.64
CA GLU A 299 -2.65 37.56 6.64
C GLU A 299 -3.40 38.01 7.92
N ALA A 300 -4.42 37.24 8.35
CA ALA A 300 -5.14 37.48 9.59
C ALA A 300 -4.26 37.32 10.85
N ALA A 301 -3.27 36.43 10.80
CA ALA A 301 -2.25 36.27 11.83
C ALA A 301 -1.20 37.40 11.83
N GLY A 302 -1.21 38.28 10.82
CA GLY A 302 -0.40 39.49 10.75
C GLY A 302 0.90 39.36 9.96
N TYR A 303 1.04 38.31 9.14
CA TYR A 303 2.18 38.15 8.23
C TYR A 303 1.89 38.82 6.88
N GLU A 304 2.92 39.41 6.26
CA GLU A 304 2.88 39.67 4.82
C GLU A 304 2.92 38.32 4.10
N THR A 305 1.97 38.04 3.20
CA THR A 305 1.87 36.70 2.57
C THR A 305 2.14 36.77 1.08
N GLU A 306 2.97 35.87 0.57
CA GLU A 306 3.23 35.66 -0.85
C GLU A 306 2.96 34.20 -1.22
N CYS A 307 2.14 33.96 -2.24
CA CYS A 307 1.83 32.61 -2.72
C CYS A 307 2.61 32.32 -4.00
N ILE A 308 3.38 31.24 -4.00
CA ILE A 308 4.08 30.70 -5.18
C ILE A 308 3.25 29.54 -5.71
N ILE A 309 2.51 29.78 -6.79
CA ILE A 309 1.72 28.74 -7.46
C ILE A 309 2.62 27.94 -8.39
N ARG A 310 3.37 27.01 -7.82
CA ARG A 310 4.32 26.15 -8.53
C ARG A 310 4.23 24.72 -8.02
N GLY A 311 4.04 23.76 -8.92
CA GLY A 311 4.07 22.34 -8.55
C GLY A 311 5.49 21.80 -8.48
N LEU A 312 5.73 20.75 -7.69
CA LEU A 312 7.04 20.10 -7.60
C LEU A 312 7.53 19.59 -8.97
N GLY A 313 6.62 19.22 -9.88
CA GLY A 313 6.96 18.80 -11.24
C GLY A 313 7.63 19.90 -12.08
N GLU A 314 7.51 21.17 -11.71
CA GLU A 314 8.20 22.26 -12.41
C GLU A 314 9.70 22.32 -12.09
N LEU A 315 10.12 21.73 -10.96
CA LEU A 315 11.52 21.73 -10.52
C LEU A 315 12.32 20.65 -11.25
N GLU A 316 13.34 21.05 -12.02
CA GLU A 316 14.16 20.10 -12.79
C GLU A 316 14.82 19.04 -11.90
N ASP A 317 15.26 19.44 -10.70
CA ASP A 317 15.90 18.55 -9.73
C ASP A 317 14.92 17.50 -9.18
N VAL A 318 13.61 17.81 -9.08
CA VAL A 318 12.57 16.84 -8.70
C VAL A 318 12.31 15.87 -9.85
N ARG A 319 12.19 16.37 -11.08
CA ARG A 319 11.97 15.51 -12.26
C ARG A 319 13.11 14.51 -12.48
N ALA A 320 14.33 14.89 -12.11
CA ALA A 320 15.49 14.00 -12.17
C ALA A 320 15.35 12.78 -11.26
N ILE A 321 14.66 12.90 -10.12
CA ILE A 321 14.41 11.79 -9.17
C ILE A 321 13.53 10.73 -9.85
N TYR A 322 12.43 11.12 -10.50
CA TYR A 322 11.60 10.17 -11.26
C TYR A 322 12.39 9.46 -12.37
N ALA A 323 13.27 10.18 -13.07
CA ALA A 323 14.13 9.57 -14.08
C ALA A 323 15.18 8.62 -13.48
N GLU A 324 15.57 8.79 -12.21
CA GLU A 324 16.43 7.88 -11.46
C GLU A 324 15.66 6.63 -11.05
N HIS A 325 14.47 6.78 -10.46
CA HIS A 325 13.60 5.67 -10.08
C HIS A 325 13.24 4.77 -11.27
N CYS A 326 12.90 5.35 -12.43
CA CYS A 326 12.70 4.60 -13.67
C CYS A 326 13.93 3.76 -14.03
N ARG A 327 15.13 4.36 -13.95
CA ARG A 327 16.37 3.68 -14.33
C ARG A 327 16.67 2.53 -13.39
N GLU A 328 16.53 2.75 -12.09
CA GLU A 328 16.72 1.72 -11.07
C GLU A 328 15.74 0.55 -11.25
N ALA A 329 14.47 0.83 -11.52
CA ALA A 329 13.46 -0.20 -11.78
C ALA A 329 13.80 -1.04 -13.03
N ILE A 330 14.18 -0.38 -14.13
CA ILE A 330 14.61 -1.05 -15.36
C ILE A 330 15.88 -1.89 -15.13
N GLU A 331 16.87 -1.38 -14.39
CA GLU A 331 18.10 -2.10 -14.09
C GLU A 331 17.86 -3.31 -13.18
N LYS A 332 17.01 -3.17 -12.16
CA LYS A 332 16.58 -4.28 -11.29
C LYS A 332 15.89 -5.38 -12.09
N ALA A 333 14.99 -5.03 -13.01
CA ALA A 333 14.31 -6.03 -13.84
C ALA A 333 15.23 -6.69 -14.86
N LYS A 334 16.18 -5.95 -15.46
CA LYS A 334 17.21 -6.58 -16.32
C LYS A 334 18.11 -7.53 -15.54
N ALA A 335 18.35 -7.27 -14.26
CA ALA A 335 19.09 -8.18 -13.39
C ALA A 335 18.28 -9.45 -13.06
N SER A 336 16.95 -9.39 -13.04
CA SER A 336 16.08 -10.57 -12.87
C SER A 336 15.83 -11.34 -14.18
N ASP A 337 15.87 -10.69 -15.34
CA ASP A 337 15.54 -11.28 -16.65
C ASP A 337 16.73 -11.79 -17.48
N GLY A 338 17.96 -11.68 -16.98
CA GLY A 338 19.16 -12.13 -17.68
C GLY A 338 19.29 -13.65 -17.83
N ASP A 339 18.78 -14.18 -18.95
CA ASP A 339 19.13 -15.42 -19.70
C ASP A 339 19.60 -16.68 -18.94
N ASP A 340 18.89 -17.78 -19.18
CA ASP A 340 19.31 -19.18 -19.01
C ASP A 340 19.88 -19.61 -17.64
N LYS A 341 18.99 -20.17 -16.81
CA LYS A 341 19.30 -20.97 -15.61
C LYS A 341 20.18 -20.25 -14.57
N ALA A 342 19.53 -19.50 -13.71
CA ALA A 342 19.75 -19.67 -12.28
C ALA A 342 18.42 -19.41 -11.58
N ALA A 343 17.64 -20.47 -11.40
CA ALA A 343 16.78 -20.52 -10.24
C ALA A 343 17.58 -20.09 -9.00
N PRO A 344 16.94 -19.38 -8.03
CA PRO A 344 17.61 -18.70 -6.92
C PRO A 344 18.74 -19.58 -6.40
N ALA A 345 19.95 -19.03 -6.28
CA ALA A 345 21.17 -19.77 -6.01
C ALA A 345 20.93 -20.84 -4.94
N PHE A 346 20.61 -22.06 -5.38
CA PHE A 346 20.21 -23.12 -4.47
C PHE A 346 21.46 -23.42 -3.66
N LYS A 347 21.31 -23.49 -2.34
CA LYS A 347 22.38 -24.00 -1.50
C LYS A 347 22.64 -25.45 -1.95
N GLU A 348 23.63 -25.67 -2.81
CA GLU A 348 24.34 -26.94 -2.90
C GLU A 348 25.10 -27.10 -1.60
N ASN A 349 24.41 -27.46 -0.52
CA ASN A 349 24.97 -28.01 0.71
C ASN A 349 23.85 -28.62 1.56
N GLY A 350 23.55 -29.89 1.34
CA GLY A 350 22.77 -30.73 2.26
C GLY A 350 21.75 -31.61 1.55
N GLU A 351 21.92 -32.92 1.62
CA GLU A 351 20.94 -33.89 1.11
C GLU A 351 19.60 -33.75 1.87
N GLY A 352 18.52 -33.40 1.16
CA GLY A 352 17.12 -33.47 1.61
C GLY A 352 16.52 -32.13 2.05
N GLY A 353 15.54 -31.61 1.29
CA GLY A 353 14.69 -30.51 1.72
C GLY A 353 13.88 -30.86 2.96
N LEU A 354 13.33 -29.85 3.63
CA LEU A 354 12.63 -30.05 4.89
C LEU A 354 11.26 -30.69 4.65
N THR A 355 11.15 -31.96 5.00
CA THR A 355 9.94 -32.74 4.73
C THR A 355 8.92 -32.56 5.84
N ARG A 356 7.66 -32.93 5.56
CA ARG A 356 6.58 -32.99 6.57
C ARG A 356 7.01 -33.62 7.91
N LYS A 357 7.85 -34.67 7.86
CA LYS A 357 8.29 -35.46 9.02
C LYS A 357 9.11 -34.67 10.03
N GLU A 358 9.62 -33.51 9.61
CA GLU A 358 10.46 -32.63 10.39
C GLU A 358 9.67 -31.45 10.94
N LEU A 359 8.37 -31.34 10.62
CA LEU A 359 7.47 -30.32 11.13
C LEU A 359 6.45 -30.93 12.11
N LYS A 360 5.91 -30.11 13.02
CA LYS A 360 4.74 -30.43 13.85
C LYS A 360 3.45 -30.18 13.06
N ASP A 361 2.33 -30.73 13.52
CA ASP A 361 1.04 -30.32 12.96
C ASP A 361 0.79 -28.86 13.38
N GLY A 362 0.35 -28.02 12.45
CA GLY A 362 0.21 -26.58 12.67
C GLY A 362 0.01 -25.80 11.39
N VAL A 363 -0.29 -24.52 11.56
CA VAL A 363 -0.44 -23.54 10.48
C VAL A 363 0.68 -22.52 10.64
N TYR A 364 1.39 -22.24 9.55
CA TYR A 364 2.58 -21.38 9.57
C TYR A 364 2.51 -20.38 8.43
N SER A 365 2.83 -19.12 8.70
CA SER A 365 3.11 -18.15 7.64
C SER A 365 4.56 -18.33 7.18
N ILE A 366 4.78 -18.47 5.88
CA ILE A 366 6.10 -18.66 5.28
C ILE A 366 6.28 -17.78 4.05
N SER A 367 7.52 -17.44 3.73
CA SER A 367 7.86 -16.76 2.48
C SER A 367 7.98 -17.76 1.33
N VAL A 368 7.60 -17.35 0.14
CA VAL A 368 7.72 -18.17 -1.08
C VAL A 368 8.42 -17.38 -2.16
N ASP A 369 9.59 -17.86 -2.56
CA ASP A 369 10.30 -17.32 -3.71
C ASP A 369 9.71 -17.89 -5.00
N SER A 370 9.56 -17.03 -6.01
CA SER A 370 9.08 -17.40 -7.34
C SER A 370 10.15 -17.11 -8.38
N SER A 371 10.29 -18.01 -9.35
CA SER A 371 11.18 -17.82 -10.50
C SER A 371 10.73 -16.72 -11.46
N SER A 372 9.61 -16.05 -11.19
CA SER A 372 9.08 -14.97 -12.02
C SER A 372 8.45 -13.89 -11.15
N SER A 373 8.90 -12.65 -11.31
CA SER A 373 8.30 -11.46 -10.70
C SER A 373 6.82 -11.27 -11.10
N MET A 374 6.42 -11.77 -12.27
CA MET A 374 5.03 -11.76 -12.76
C MET A 374 4.12 -12.76 -12.03
N PHE A 375 4.66 -13.69 -11.24
CA PHE A 375 3.87 -14.60 -10.40
C PHE A 375 4.10 -14.20 -8.94
N ARG A 376 3.55 -13.03 -8.56
CA ARG A 376 3.74 -12.37 -7.27
C ARG A 376 2.85 -13.02 -6.20
N ILE A 377 3.51 -13.65 -5.22
CA ILE A 377 2.87 -14.23 -4.04
C ILE A 377 3.05 -13.20 -2.91
N THR A 378 1.94 -12.69 -2.38
CA THR A 378 1.95 -11.65 -1.34
C THR A 378 1.93 -12.25 0.06
N ASP A 379 1.35 -13.45 0.20
CA ASP A 379 1.30 -14.20 1.46
C ASP A 379 1.22 -15.70 1.16
N CYS A 380 1.68 -16.52 2.11
CA CYS A 380 1.55 -17.97 2.03
C CYS A 380 1.34 -18.60 3.40
N GLU A 381 0.21 -19.31 3.54
CA GLU A 381 -0.10 -20.11 4.72
C GLU A 381 0.21 -21.59 4.45
N LEU A 382 1.22 -22.13 5.15
CA LEU A 382 1.55 -23.55 5.16
C LEU A 382 0.77 -24.25 6.28
N ASN A 383 -0.26 -25.00 5.90
CA ASN A 383 -0.95 -25.90 6.79
C ASN A 383 -0.31 -27.29 6.74
N VAL A 384 -0.02 -27.82 7.93
CA VAL A 384 0.60 -29.10 8.09
C VAL A 384 -0.26 -29.97 8.99
N GLU A 385 -0.90 -30.98 8.40
CA GLU A 385 -1.86 -31.84 9.09
C GLU A 385 -1.88 -33.24 8.48
N ASN A 386 -2.14 -34.27 9.29
CA ASN A 386 -2.42 -35.64 8.83
C ASN A 386 -1.32 -36.26 7.94
N GLY A 387 -0.09 -35.77 8.06
CA GLY A 387 1.05 -36.25 7.27
C GLY A 387 1.18 -35.63 5.88
N GLU A 388 0.46 -34.55 5.58
CA GLU A 388 0.57 -33.76 4.34
C GLU A 388 0.91 -32.30 4.65
N MET A 389 1.58 -31.63 3.71
CA MET A 389 1.79 -30.18 3.69
C MET A 389 0.90 -29.59 2.59
N THR A 390 0.14 -28.55 2.93
CA THR A 390 -0.71 -27.81 2.01
C THR A 390 -0.36 -26.34 2.16
N ALA A 391 -0.01 -25.68 1.06
CA ALA A 391 0.32 -24.27 1.03
C ALA A 391 -0.78 -23.51 0.30
N LEU A 392 -1.40 -22.55 1.00
CA LEU A 392 -2.34 -21.59 0.43
C LEU A 392 -1.55 -20.36 0.01
N LEU A 393 -1.40 -20.18 -1.30
CA LEU A 393 -0.72 -19.04 -1.91
C LEU A 393 -1.74 -17.92 -2.11
N THR A 394 -1.49 -16.74 -1.55
CA THR A 394 -2.25 -15.52 -1.87
C THR A 394 -1.52 -14.74 -2.96
N MET A 395 -2.23 -14.43 -4.04
CA MET A 395 -1.67 -13.75 -5.20
C MET A 395 -1.82 -12.25 -5.08
N GLY A 396 -0.83 -11.51 -5.58
CA GLY A 396 -0.90 -10.04 -5.68
C GLY A 396 -1.80 -9.51 -6.80
N GLY A 397 -2.29 -10.36 -7.70
CA GLY A 397 -3.16 -9.96 -8.81
C GLY A 397 -4.02 -11.10 -9.35
N HIS A 398 -4.93 -10.76 -10.26
CA HIS A 398 -5.98 -11.68 -10.78
C HIS A 398 -5.67 -12.26 -12.17
N GLY A 399 -4.44 -12.09 -12.65
CA GLY A 399 -3.99 -12.50 -13.99
C GLY A 399 -3.93 -14.01 -14.24
N TYR A 400 -3.98 -14.86 -13.20
CA TYR A 400 -3.90 -16.32 -13.35
C TYR A 400 -5.21 -16.99 -12.96
N LEU A 401 -5.64 -17.96 -13.78
CA LEU A 401 -6.90 -18.69 -13.56
C LEU A 401 -6.69 -20.08 -12.95
N PHE A 402 -5.58 -20.72 -13.32
CA PHE A 402 -5.28 -22.09 -12.92
C PHE A 402 -3.79 -22.24 -12.63
N VAL A 403 -3.48 -23.17 -11.73
CA VAL A 403 -2.12 -23.70 -11.58
C VAL A 403 -2.12 -25.22 -11.68
N TYR A 404 -0.99 -25.81 -12.07
CA TYR A 404 -0.80 -27.25 -12.21
C TYR A 404 0.56 -27.64 -11.63
N PRO A 405 0.63 -28.56 -10.66
CA PRO A 405 1.90 -29.08 -10.15
C PRO A 405 2.64 -29.89 -11.22
N GLY A 406 3.72 -29.34 -11.77
CA GLY A 406 4.45 -29.88 -12.92
C GLY A 406 4.76 -28.81 -13.97
N THR A 407 5.12 -29.26 -15.17
CA THR A 407 5.50 -28.36 -16.28
C THR A 407 4.31 -27.91 -17.12
N ALA A 408 4.47 -26.81 -17.85
CA ALA A 408 3.49 -26.28 -18.79
C ALA A 408 3.14 -27.31 -19.90
N GLU A 409 4.13 -28.08 -20.36
CA GLU A 409 3.90 -29.14 -21.36
C GLU A 409 3.04 -30.29 -20.79
N GLU A 410 3.17 -30.59 -19.49
CA GLU A 410 2.33 -31.58 -18.81
C GLU A 410 0.92 -31.03 -18.59
N ALA A 411 0.82 -29.78 -18.14
CA ALA A 411 -0.46 -29.09 -17.95
C ALA A 411 -1.28 -29.02 -19.25
N GLU A 412 -0.66 -28.75 -20.39
CA GLU A 412 -1.33 -28.76 -21.71
C GLU A 412 -1.93 -30.14 -22.10
N LYS A 413 -1.38 -31.22 -21.56
CA LYS A 413 -1.82 -32.60 -21.85
C LYS A 413 -2.73 -33.16 -20.77
N ALA A 414 -2.78 -32.53 -19.60
CA ALA A 414 -3.58 -32.96 -18.47
C ALA A 414 -5.08 -32.69 -18.70
N SER A 415 -5.92 -33.37 -17.92
CA SER A 415 -7.36 -33.10 -17.87
C SER A 415 -7.63 -31.82 -17.08
N GLU A 416 -8.66 -31.04 -17.46
CA GLU A 416 -9.10 -29.85 -16.69
C GLU A 416 -9.40 -30.17 -15.22
N SER A 417 -9.77 -31.41 -14.90
CA SER A 417 -9.98 -31.88 -13.52
C SER A 417 -8.71 -31.95 -12.67
N GLU A 418 -7.53 -31.88 -13.30
CA GLU A 418 -6.21 -31.90 -12.64
C GLU A 418 -5.68 -30.49 -12.40
N TYR A 419 -6.35 -29.47 -12.93
CA TYR A 419 -6.00 -28.07 -12.69
C TYR A 419 -6.49 -27.64 -11.31
N ILE A 420 -5.70 -26.79 -10.67
CA ILE A 420 -6.06 -26.13 -9.42
C ILE A 420 -6.59 -24.75 -9.80
N PRO A 421 -7.91 -24.50 -9.75
CA PRO A 421 -8.46 -23.17 -10.01
C PRO A 421 -8.11 -22.22 -8.87
N PHE A 422 -8.19 -20.91 -9.14
CA PHE A 422 -8.14 -19.92 -8.07
C PHE A 422 -9.41 -19.97 -7.21
N GLU A 423 -9.27 -19.62 -5.94
CA GLU A 423 -10.37 -19.30 -5.04
C GLU A 423 -10.24 -17.85 -4.57
N GLU A 424 -11.35 -17.15 -4.36
CA GLU A 424 -11.34 -15.78 -3.82
C GLU A 424 -11.46 -15.83 -2.29
N ASN A 425 -10.57 -15.13 -1.60
CA ASN A 425 -10.67 -14.97 -0.14
C ASN A 425 -11.67 -13.86 0.25
N GLU A 426 -11.84 -13.58 1.55
CA GLU A 426 -12.78 -12.55 2.04
C GLU A 426 -12.45 -11.13 1.56
N LYS A 427 -11.22 -10.89 1.11
CA LYS A 427 -10.75 -9.61 0.54
C LYS A 427 -10.86 -9.55 -0.99
N GLY A 428 -11.29 -10.63 -1.64
CA GLY A 428 -11.34 -10.74 -3.10
C GLY A 428 -9.98 -11.03 -3.75
N GLU A 429 -8.96 -11.41 -2.98
CA GLU A 429 -7.66 -11.80 -3.53
C GLU A 429 -7.74 -13.24 -4.08
N HIS A 430 -7.06 -13.49 -5.20
CA HIS A 430 -6.97 -14.84 -5.76
C HIS A 430 -6.01 -15.68 -4.92
N THR A 431 -6.42 -16.90 -4.61
CA THR A 431 -5.62 -17.87 -3.84
C THR A 431 -5.52 -19.20 -4.58
N PHE A 432 -4.38 -19.88 -4.43
CA PHE A 432 -4.16 -21.22 -4.96
C PHE A 432 -3.66 -22.15 -3.86
N THR A 433 -4.28 -23.32 -3.74
CA THR A 433 -3.86 -24.34 -2.78
C THR A 433 -2.99 -25.39 -3.46
N VAL A 434 -1.71 -25.45 -3.12
CA VAL A 434 -0.75 -26.44 -3.65
C VAL A 434 -0.21 -27.34 -2.54
N LYS A 435 0.42 -28.46 -2.91
CA LYS A 435 0.93 -29.45 -1.94
C LYS A 435 2.43 -29.70 -2.13
N PRO A 436 3.30 -28.91 -1.49
CA PRO A 436 4.74 -29.17 -1.56
C PRO A 436 5.11 -30.45 -0.80
N GLU A 437 6.01 -31.26 -1.37
CA GLU A 437 6.52 -32.47 -0.69
C GLU A 437 7.60 -32.14 0.36
N ALA A 438 8.32 -31.03 0.16
CA ALA A 438 9.37 -30.52 1.02
C ALA A 438 9.53 -29.00 0.86
N LEU A 439 10.03 -28.34 1.90
CA LEU A 439 10.45 -26.94 1.89
C LEU A 439 11.93 -26.82 1.47
N ASP A 440 12.36 -25.60 1.15
CA ASP A 440 13.72 -25.24 0.71
C ASP A 440 14.22 -25.99 -0.54
N VAL A 441 13.29 -26.54 -1.32
CA VAL A 441 13.57 -27.22 -2.58
C VAL A 441 12.70 -26.67 -3.71
N PRO A 442 13.16 -26.76 -4.96
CA PRO A 442 12.36 -26.39 -6.12
C PRO A 442 11.03 -27.15 -6.17
N PHE A 443 9.93 -26.42 -6.24
CA PHE A 443 8.61 -26.93 -6.55
C PHE A 443 8.20 -26.47 -7.95
N GLU A 444 8.07 -27.42 -8.88
CA GLU A 444 7.65 -27.14 -10.26
C GLU A 444 6.13 -26.90 -10.32
N LEU A 445 5.76 -25.78 -10.93
CA LEU A 445 4.37 -25.38 -11.07
C LEU A 445 4.18 -24.73 -12.45
N ALA A 446 3.13 -25.09 -13.17
CA ALA A 446 2.68 -24.36 -14.33
C ALA A 446 1.54 -23.42 -13.95
N ALA A 447 1.58 -22.17 -14.39
CA ALA A 447 0.51 -21.18 -14.17
C ALA A 447 -0.16 -20.82 -15.50
N PHE A 448 -1.49 -20.87 -15.55
CA PHE A 448 -2.27 -20.53 -16.73
C PHE A 448 -2.66 -19.05 -16.70
N SER A 449 -2.11 -18.29 -17.65
CA SER A 449 -2.37 -16.86 -17.82
C SER A 449 -3.74 -16.61 -18.44
N LYS A 450 -4.52 -15.73 -17.80
CA LYS A 450 -5.80 -15.24 -18.31
C LYS A 450 -5.60 -14.43 -19.58
N ASN A 451 -4.59 -13.58 -19.63
CA ASN A 451 -4.43 -12.63 -20.74
C ASN A 451 -3.79 -13.29 -21.97
N LYS A 452 -2.76 -14.12 -21.79
CA LYS A 452 -2.08 -14.82 -22.89
C LYS A 452 -2.67 -16.18 -23.23
N GLN A 453 -3.60 -16.70 -22.42
CA GLN A 453 -4.31 -17.97 -22.65
C GLN A 453 -3.35 -19.16 -22.88
N GLN A 454 -2.25 -19.19 -22.12
CA GLN A 454 -1.23 -20.22 -22.20
C GLN A 454 -0.62 -20.55 -20.83
N TRP A 455 0.01 -21.72 -20.75
CA TRP A 455 0.73 -22.17 -19.56
C TRP A 455 2.15 -21.64 -19.52
N TYR A 456 2.61 -21.30 -18.32
CA TYR A 456 3.97 -20.88 -18.04
C TYR A 456 4.61 -21.72 -16.95
N ASP A 457 5.83 -22.20 -17.19
CA ASP A 457 6.64 -22.81 -16.16
C ASP A 457 6.99 -21.77 -15.08
N ARG A 458 6.83 -22.19 -13.83
CA ARG A 458 7.22 -21.50 -12.61
C ARG A 458 7.97 -22.48 -11.73
N THR A 459 8.93 -21.96 -10.99
CA THR A 459 9.58 -22.69 -9.91
C THR A 459 9.40 -21.90 -8.64
N LEU A 460 8.75 -22.53 -7.65
CA LEU A 460 8.58 -21.95 -6.33
C LEU A 460 9.59 -22.57 -5.35
N VAL A 461 9.99 -21.80 -4.35
CA VAL A 461 10.71 -22.31 -3.18
C VAL A 461 9.99 -21.84 -1.94
N PHE A 462 9.39 -22.78 -1.22
CA PHE A 462 8.77 -22.52 0.08
C PHE A 462 9.86 -22.46 1.13
N GLU A 463 10.06 -21.30 1.75
CA GLU A 463 11.19 -21.10 2.65
C GLU A 463 10.86 -21.55 4.08
N SER A 464 11.72 -22.39 4.65
CA SER A 464 11.63 -22.75 6.07
C SER A 464 12.25 -21.70 6.99
N ALA A 465 12.96 -20.71 6.46
CA ALA A 465 13.73 -19.72 7.23
C ALA A 465 12.87 -18.86 8.16
N GLY A 466 11.58 -18.68 7.84
CA GLY A 466 10.60 -17.98 8.68
C GLY A 466 9.96 -18.85 9.77
N LEU A 467 10.20 -20.17 9.78
CA LEU A 467 9.60 -21.07 10.76
C LEU A 467 10.31 -20.96 12.11
N LEU A 468 9.53 -20.82 13.17
CA LEU A 468 10.00 -20.80 14.55
C LEU A 468 10.49 -22.20 14.97
N GLU A 469 11.39 -22.26 15.95
CA GLU A 469 12.01 -23.52 16.40
C GLU A 469 11.00 -24.55 16.93
N ASP A 470 9.86 -24.09 17.43
CA ASP A 470 8.79 -24.96 17.89
C ASP A 470 7.99 -25.61 16.74
N ALA A 471 8.19 -25.19 15.50
CA ALA A 471 7.63 -25.81 14.32
C ALA A 471 8.23 -27.20 14.02
N PHE A 472 9.40 -27.57 14.57
CA PHE A 472 10.12 -28.78 14.18
C PHE A 472 9.89 -30.03 15.08
N THR A 473 9.94 -31.24 14.51
CA THR A 473 9.73 -32.53 15.19
C THR A 473 11.03 -33.33 15.41
N GLY A 474 11.75 -33.09 16.52
CA GLY A 474 12.82 -33.99 17.01
C GLY A 474 14.06 -34.16 16.10
N GLU A 475 15.18 -34.62 16.70
CA GLU A 475 16.55 -34.90 16.19
C GLU A 475 17.23 -33.97 15.13
N ASN A 476 16.51 -33.15 14.36
CA ASN A 476 16.99 -31.94 13.66
C ASN A 476 16.79 -30.66 14.49
N ALA A 477 16.20 -30.78 15.68
CA ALA A 477 16.44 -29.82 16.75
C ALA A 477 17.93 -29.89 17.09
N LYS A 478 18.75 -28.99 16.54
CA LYS A 478 20.07 -28.72 17.13
C LYS A 478 19.80 -28.49 18.61
N GLU A 479 20.46 -29.29 19.45
CA GLU A 479 20.51 -29.05 20.89
C GLU A 479 21.23 -27.73 21.14
N ASP A 480 20.52 -26.65 20.94
CA ASP A 480 20.63 -25.43 21.71
C ASP A 480 19.17 -25.10 22.01
N GLU A 481 18.56 -25.77 23.00
CA GLU A 481 17.40 -25.17 23.68
C GLU A 481 17.81 -23.72 23.94
N ASP A 482 17.09 -22.77 23.32
CA ASP A 482 17.30 -21.33 23.51
C ASP A 482 17.65 -21.06 24.98
N GLU A 483 18.88 -20.60 25.23
CA GLU A 483 19.38 -20.34 26.58
C GLU A 483 18.40 -19.44 27.35
N ASP A 484 17.69 -18.56 26.63
CA ASP A 484 16.70 -17.65 27.17
C ASP A 484 15.40 -18.38 27.57
N LEU A 485 14.93 -19.36 26.80
CA LEU A 485 13.79 -20.21 27.18
C LEU A 485 14.11 -21.15 28.34
N LYS A 486 15.33 -21.71 28.39
CA LYS A 486 15.78 -22.48 29.57
C LYS A 486 15.84 -21.60 30.81
N ALA A 487 16.43 -20.41 30.69
CA ALA A 487 16.54 -19.45 31.79
C ALA A 487 15.15 -19.03 32.27
N PHE A 488 14.21 -18.80 31.36
CA PHE A 488 12.82 -18.45 31.67
C PHE A 488 12.09 -19.56 32.43
N LYS A 489 12.17 -20.81 31.97
CA LYS A 489 11.54 -21.95 32.65
C LYS A 489 12.20 -22.30 33.99
N ALA A 490 13.45 -21.89 34.20
CA ALA A 490 14.19 -22.11 35.43
C ALA A 490 13.96 -21.02 36.50
N LEU A 491 13.12 -20.02 36.24
CA LEU A 491 12.83 -18.96 37.21
C LEU A 491 12.15 -19.54 38.46
N GLU A 492 12.74 -19.27 39.62
CA GLU A 492 12.13 -19.60 40.91
C GLU A 492 11.05 -18.57 41.28
N ASP A 493 10.16 -18.93 42.20
CA ASP A 493 9.18 -18.00 42.76
C ASP A 493 9.84 -16.68 43.22
N GLY A 494 9.27 -15.55 42.80
CA GLY A 494 9.85 -14.23 43.02
C GLY A 494 9.32 -13.16 42.06
N ILE A 495 9.80 -11.94 42.25
CA ILE A 495 9.52 -10.80 41.38
C ILE A 495 10.82 -10.46 40.65
N TYR A 496 10.77 -10.29 39.34
CA TYR A 496 11.92 -10.02 38.48
C TYR A 496 11.68 -8.76 37.65
N SER A 497 12.76 -8.07 37.29
CA SER A 497 12.78 -7.00 36.30
C SER A 497 13.54 -7.47 35.08
N VAL A 498 13.01 -7.23 33.87
CA VAL A 498 13.63 -7.67 32.61
C VAL A 498 13.35 -6.62 31.53
N LYS A 499 14.33 -6.33 30.67
CA LYS A 499 14.08 -5.46 29.53
C LYS A 499 13.16 -6.15 28.54
N ALA A 500 12.26 -5.37 27.96
CA ALA A 500 11.32 -5.83 26.97
C ALA A 500 11.32 -4.90 25.76
N GLU A 501 11.07 -5.48 24.59
CA GLU A 501 10.86 -4.76 23.34
C GLU A 501 9.53 -5.20 22.74
N LEU A 502 8.78 -4.26 22.16
CA LEU A 502 7.50 -4.54 21.51
C LEU A 502 7.74 -4.59 20.01
N SER A 503 7.33 -5.68 19.37
CA SER A 503 7.28 -5.85 17.92
C SER A 503 5.82 -6.03 17.47
N GLY A 504 5.51 -5.71 16.21
CA GLY A 504 4.16 -5.75 15.67
C GLY A 504 3.40 -4.42 15.71
N GLY A 505 2.19 -4.43 15.15
CA GLY A 505 1.38 -3.23 14.94
C GLY A 505 2.01 -2.20 13.98
N SER A 506 1.69 -0.92 14.19
CA SER A 506 2.16 0.21 13.35
C SER A 506 3.58 0.71 13.68
N GLY A 507 4.31 0.05 14.59
CA GLY A 507 5.65 0.47 15.05
C GLY A 507 5.69 1.72 15.95
N ARG A 508 4.54 2.35 16.25
CA ARG A 508 4.43 3.57 17.07
C ARG A 508 4.16 3.28 18.56
N ALA A 509 3.67 2.08 18.88
CA ALA A 509 3.43 1.64 20.24
C ALA A 509 4.72 1.09 20.85
N SER A 510 4.91 1.29 22.16
CA SER A 510 5.98 0.64 22.91
C SER A 510 5.45 0.19 24.26
N VAL A 511 6.20 -0.68 24.94
CA VAL A 511 5.90 -1.06 26.33
C VAL A 511 6.95 -0.48 27.27
N GLU A 512 6.56 -0.24 28.52
CA GLU A 512 7.48 0.15 29.58
C GLU A 512 8.56 -0.93 29.73
N SER A 513 9.82 -0.51 29.65
CA SER A 513 10.99 -1.36 29.77
C SER A 513 11.95 -0.74 30.78
N PRO A 514 12.36 -1.48 31.83
CA PRO A 514 12.13 -2.90 32.06
C PRO A 514 10.73 -3.22 32.62
N LEU A 515 10.16 -4.34 32.21
CA LEU A 515 8.89 -4.85 32.75
C LEU A 515 9.09 -5.69 34.01
N THR A 516 7.99 -5.93 34.72
CA THR A 516 7.98 -6.76 35.94
C THR A 516 7.39 -8.13 35.65
N LEU A 517 8.13 -9.20 35.97
CA LEU A 517 7.64 -10.58 35.98
C LEU A 517 7.38 -11.04 37.41
N THR A 518 6.26 -11.69 37.66
CA THR A 518 5.95 -12.37 38.92
C THR A 518 5.87 -13.86 38.68
N VAL A 519 6.70 -14.63 39.38
CA VAL A 519 6.70 -16.09 39.33
C VAL A 519 6.09 -16.64 40.61
N LYS A 520 5.06 -17.48 40.49
CA LYS A 520 4.39 -18.10 41.63
C LYS A 520 3.91 -19.50 41.27
N GLY A 521 4.43 -20.52 41.95
CA GLY A 521 4.02 -21.91 41.72
C GLY A 521 4.38 -22.43 40.32
N GLY A 522 5.42 -21.85 39.70
CA GLY A 522 5.85 -22.19 38.33
C GLY A 522 5.08 -21.48 37.22
N GLU A 523 4.09 -20.65 37.54
CA GLU A 523 3.40 -19.77 36.59
C GLU A 523 4.05 -18.38 36.59
N VAL A 524 4.27 -17.81 35.40
CA VAL A 524 4.86 -16.49 35.22
C VAL A 524 3.79 -15.52 34.72
N THR A 525 3.65 -14.38 35.39
CA THR A 525 2.77 -13.29 35.00
C THR A 525 3.60 -12.06 34.69
N ALA A 526 3.42 -11.47 33.50
CA ALA A 526 4.06 -10.23 33.08
C ALA A 526 3.13 -9.04 33.32
N ARG A 527 3.65 -7.99 33.96
CA ARG A 527 2.99 -6.69 34.04
C ARG A 527 3.45 -5.83 32.87
N VAL A 528 2.62 -5.73 31.86
CA VAL A 528 2.87 -4.97 30.62
C VAL A 528 2.21 -3.62 30.72
N VAL A 529 2.95 -2.54 30.51
CA VAL A 529 2.38 -1.17 30.45
C VAL A 529 2.65 -0.61 29.08
N PHE A 530 1.62 -0.28 28.32
CA PHE A 530 1.77 0.33 26.99
C PHE A 530 2.24 1.78 27.10
N SER A 531 2.72 2.36 26.01
CA SER A 531 3.05 3.79 25.90
C SER A 531 1.82 4.71 25.80
N SER A 532 0.62 4.13 25.74
CA SER A 532 -0.67 4.81 25.58
C SER A 532 -1.68 4.40 26.66
N PRO A 533 -2.56 5.32 27.11
CA PRO A 533 -3.69 5.01 28.00
C PRO A 533 -4.91 4.42 27.27
N ASN A 534 -4.88 4.34 25.95
CA ASN A 534 -6.05 4.00 25.13
C ASN A 534 -6.01 2.54 24.66
N TYR A 535 -5.79 1.61 25.59
CA TYR A 535 -5.98 0.18 25.36
C TYR A 535 -7.03 -0.38 26.31
N ASP A 536 -8.07 -0.97 25.75
CA ASP A 536 -9.28 -1.39 26.47
C ASP A 536 -9.17 -2.84 26.97
N TYR A 537 -8.51 -3.71 26.20
CA TYR A 537 -8.22 -5.10 26.58
C TYR A 537 -7.04 -5.68 25.79
N ALA A 538 -6.47 -6.76 26.32
CA ALA A 538 -5.52 -7.61 25.62
C ALA A 538 -6.07 -9.05 25.53
N LEU A 539 -5.84 -9.73 24.41
CA LEU A 539 -6.11 -11.14 24.19
C LEU A 539 -4.79 -11.89 24.20
N VAL A 540 -4.67 -12.90 25.06
CA VAL A 540 -3.52 -13.83 25.07
C VAL A 540 -4.09 -15.23 24.96
N GLU A 541 -3.71 -15.96 23.90
CA GLU A 541 -4.26 -17.29 23.58
C GLU A 541 -5.81 -17.31 23.55
N GLY A 542 -6.44 -16.23 23.11
CA GLY A 542 -7.90 -16.08 23.04
C GLY A 542 -8.58 -15.75 24.39
N GLU A 543 -7.84 -15.64 25.48
CA GLU A 543 -8.37 -15.17 26.77
C GLU A 543 -8.24 -13.65 26.91
N ARG A 544 -9.31 -13.00 27.38
CA ARG A 544 -9.39 -11.54 27.49
C ARG A 544 -8.95 -11.03 28.87
N TYR A 545 -7.98 -10.13 28.86
CA TYR A 545 -7.40 -9.43 30.01
C TYR A 545 -7.74 -7.94 29.97
N LEU A 546 -8.24 -7.39 31.07
CA LEU A 546 -8.59 -5.97 31.21
C LEU A 546 -7.47 -5.20 31.92
N PRO A 547 -7.36 -3.87 31.71
CA PRO A 547 -6.36 -3.05 32.39
C PRO A 547 -6.50 -3.13 33.92
N VAL A 548 -5.37 -3.27 34.62
CA VAL A 548 -5.31 -3.37 36.08
C VAL A 548 -5.21 -2.00 36.77
N ASN A 549 -5.07 -0.92 35.99
CA ASN A 549 -5.01 0.46 36.47
C ASN A 549 -6.17 1.30 35.91
N THR A 550 -6.51 2.37 36.64
CA THR A 550 -7.60 3.30 36.28
C THR A 550 -7.10 4.70 35.89
N GLY A 551 -5.78 4.87 35.74
CA GLY A 551 -5.15 6.13 35.34
C GLY A 551 -3.69 5.95 34.94
N GLY A 552 -3.19 6.83 34.07
CA GLY A 552 -1.92 6.64 33.36
C GLY A 552 -2.05 5.71 32.16
N ASN A 553 -0.93 5.26 31.61
CA ASN A 553 -0.95 4.35 30.45
C ASN A 553 -1.56 2.99 30.79
N SER A 554 -2.18 2.31 29.82
CA SER A 554 -2.85 1.03 30.04
C SER A 554 -1.86 -0.04 30.49
N ALA A 555 -2.12 -0.64 31.65
CA ALA A 555 -1.33 -1.70 32.23
C ALA A 555 -2.12 -3.00 32.31
N PHE A 556 -1.56 -4.10 31.86
CA PHE A 556 -2.14 -5.44 31.87
C PHE A 556 -1.29 -6.39 32.71
N GLU A 557 -1.92 -7.34 33.39
CA GLU A 557 -1.26 -8.51 33.98
C GLU A 557 -1.66 -9.73 33.16
N ILE A 558 -0.72 -10.23 32.34
CA ILE A 558 -0.95 -11.31 31.37
C ILE A 558 -0.02 -12.49 31.63
N PRO A 559 -0.42 -13.74 31.32
CA PRO A 559 0.45 -14.90 31.46
C PRO A 559 1.61 -14.83 30.46
N ALA A 560 2.79 -15.25 30.89
CA ALA A 560 3.96 -15.40 30.04
C ALA A 560 4.42 -16.86 30.08
N LYS A 561 4.37 -17.57 28.96
CA LYS A 561 4.79 -18.98 28.87
C LYS A 561 6.20 -19.16 28.29
N ALA A 562 6.73 -18.13 27.67
CA ALA A 562 8.03 -18.08 27.03
C ALA A 562 8.62 -16.65 27.11
N PRO A 563 9.92 -16.46 26.77
CA PRO A 563 10.54 -15.16 26.60
C PRO A 563 9.90 -14.25 25.54
N VAL A 564 9.07 -14.81 24.66
CA VAL A 564 8.26 -14.03 23.71
C VAL A 564 6.79 -14.19 24.09
N ILE A 565 6.08 -13.09 24.24
CA ILE A 565 4.66 -13.05 24.61
C ILE A 565 3.87 -12.49 23.43
N GLU A 566 3.11 -13.34 22.77
CA GLU A 566 2.18 -12.94 21.71
C GLU A 566 0.86 -12.48 22.31
N LEU A 567 0.35 -11.34 21.85
CA LEU A 567 -0.95 -10.82 22.26
C LEU A 567 -1.63 -9.96 21.19
N THR A 568 -2.95 -9.87 21.25
CA THR A 568 -3.72 -8.89 20.47
C THR A 568 -4.27 -7.84 21.41
N ALA A 569 -3.97 -6.56 21.22
CA ALA A 569 -4.45 -5.48 22.07
C ALA A 569 -5.42 -4.57 21.31
N ASP A 570 -6.59 -4.33 21.90
CA ASP A 570 -7.58 -3.41 21.35
C ASP A 570 -7.26 -1.98 21.77
N THR A 571 -7.04 -1.11 20.79
CA THR A 571 -6.78 0.32 21.03
C THR A 571 -7.96 1.19 20.65
N THR A 572 -8.34 2.06 21.58
CA THR A 572 -9.38 3.08 21.42
C THR A 572 -8.79 4.46 21.16
N ALA A 573 -7.49 4.54 20.84
CA ALA A 573 -6.82 5.78 20.46
C ALA A 573 -7.29 6.34 19.11
N MET A 574 -7.98 5.49 18.32
CA MET A 574 -8.48 5.78 16.98
C MET A 574 -10.00 5.98 17.01
N SER A 575 -10.58 6.54 15.93
CA SER A 575 -12.01 6.86 15.83
C SER A 575 -12.93 5.62 15.94
N ARG A 576 -12.39 4.42 15.71
CA ARG A 576 -12.99 3.11 15.99
C ARG A 576 -11.99 2.22 16.75
N PRO A 577 -12.45 1.32 17.65
CA PRO A 577 -11.57 0.34 18.28
C PRO A 577 -10.95 -0.59 17.24
N HIS A 578 -9.65 -0.87 17.37
CA HIS A 578 -8.93 -1.81 16.54
C HIS A 578 -8.12 -2.78 17.38
N GLU A 579 -8.31 -4.07 17.11
CA GLU A 579 -7.46 -5.15 17.61
C GLU A 579 -6.16 -5.21 16.79
N ILE A 580 -5.01 -5.06 17.46
CA ILE A 580 -3.69 -5.07 16.84
C ILE A 580 -2.85 -6.18 17.47
N GLU A 581 -2.21 -7.00 16.64
CA GLU A 581 -1.31 -8.06 17.06
C GLU A 581 0.09 -7.53 17.39
N TYR A 582 0.64 -8.01 18.51
CA TYR A 582 1.93 -7.63 19.05
C TYR A 582 2.69 -8.84 19.61
N SER A 583 4.02 -8.78 19.52
CA SER A 583 4.95 -9.69 20.17
C SER A 583 5.82 -8.92 21.16
N ILE A 584 5.81 -9.28 22.44
CA ILE A 584 6.70 -8.71 23.45
C ILE A 584 7.90 -9.64 23.64
N ILE A 585 9.09 -9.15 23.35
CA ILE A 585 10.35 -9.90 23.42
C ILE A 585 11.07 -9.54 24.71
N LEU A 586 11.31 -10.52 25.59
CA LEU A 586 12.03 -10.38 26.85
C LEU A 586 13.52 -10.64 26.65
N ASP A 587 14.38 -9.67 26.95
CA ASP A 587 15.83 -9.86 26.96
C ASP A 587 16.26 -10.56 28.25
N MET A 588 16.26 -11.90 28.22
CA MET A 588 16.53 -12.74 29.38
C MET A 588 17.95 -12.57 29.95
N LYS A 589 18.88 -11.99 29.20
CA LYS A 589 20.23 -11.65 29.71
C LYS A 589 20.20 -10.50 30.72
N THR A 590 19.10 -9.73 30.74
CA THR A 590 18.91 -8.57 31.63
C THR A 590 18.04 -8.87 32.84
N ILE A 591 17.61 -10.12 33.02
CA ILE A 591 16.69 -10.48 34.10
C ILE A 591 17.36 -10.37 35.48
N GLU A 592 16.73 -9.61 36.38
CA GLU A 592 17.22 -9.39 37.74
C GLU A 592 16.11 -9.68 38.76
N LYS A 593 16.37 -10.57 39.72
CA LYS A 593 15.45 -10.86 40.84
C LYS A 593 15.42 -9.68 41.80
N GLN A 594 14.26 -9.08 42.00
CA GLN A 594 14.10 -7.98 42.95
C GLN A 594 14.15 -8.49 44.39
N SER A 595 14.93 -7.81 45.23
CA SER A 595 15.02 -8.13 46.66
C SER A 595 13.73 -7.74 47.38
N GLN A 596 13.07 -8.71 48.02
CA GLN A 596 11.96 -8.45 48.94
C GLN A 596 12.47 -7.55 50.09
N ARG A 597 11.92 -6.34 50.22
CA ARG A 597 12.05 -5.54 51.45
C ARG A 597 10.87 -5.78 52.37
#